data_AF-A0A9E2FG92-F1
#
_entry.id   AF-A0A9E2FG92-F1
#
_cell.length_a   1.000
_cell.length_b   1.000
_cell.length_c   1.000
_cell.angle_alpha   90.00
_cell.angle_beta   90.00
_cell.angle_gamma   90.00
#
_symmetry.space_group_name_H-M   'P 1'
#
loop_
_entity.id
_entity.type
_entity.pdbx_description
1 polymer ?
#
loop_
_entity_poly.entity_id
_entity_poly.type
_entity_poly.pdbx_seq_one_letter_code
_entity_poly.pdbx_strand_id
1 'polypeptide(L)'
;MNELQKKVNEIRNRISHYLRINRLLRNDGKWARICSALDTIEDTEEAIYYYNENLSVELGDFGLLYLSVYGVLQSLFVQQDAARHLCEALSSELNEKYEFKKEQNLERIRTIRNETIGHPTKGPYFIQIDRTDLCKKSFYYTSWDPKGHRERKRVEPPNMIDSQYSTLNSIFDKMILDLDQKQKEYKDRFKDTMLAEIVKSELYPWFPQLYTAIPSAKNADADHERSQFRIVVESVLDKVKSLGVELEKREFPLDGFNEFKNRLEYAGESLLGMISDEPSSSSNELDIEI
;
A
#
# COMPACT_ATOMS: atom_id res chain seq x y z
N MET A 1 4.39 -1.37 22.77
CA MET A 1 4.08 -1.70 21.35
C MET A 1 4.14 -3.21 21.20
N ASN A 2 2.99 -3.84 20.96
CA ASN A 2 2.89 -5.30 20.79
C ASN A 2 3.61 -5.74 19.49
N GLU A 3 4.02 -7.00 19.42
CA GLU A 3 4.76 -7.60 18.30
C GLU A 3 4.01 -7.47 16.97
N LEU A 4 2.69 -7.65 16.98
CA LEU A 4 1.85 -7.49 15.79
C LEU A 4 1.94 -6.06 15.22
N GLN A 5 1.92 -5.06 16.11
CA GLN A 5 1.99 -3.64 15.77
C GLN A 5 3.36 -3.27 15.16
N LYS A 6 4.46 -3.90 15.63
CA LYS A 6 5.77 -3.76 15.00
C LYS A 6 5.75 -4.27 13.56
N LYS A 7 5.15 -5.44 13.34
CA LYS A 7 5.05 -6.05 12.01
C LYS A 7 4.20 -5.24 11.04
N VAL A 8 3.09 -4.68 11.52
CA VAL A 8 2.27 -3.76 10.71
C VAL A 8 3.09 -2.54 10.28
N ASN A 9 3.85 -1.93 11.19
CA ASN A 9 4.75 -0.83 10.85
C ASN A 9 5.86 -1.24 9.88
N GLU A 10 6.41 -2.42 10.04
CA GLU A 10 7.40 -2.98 9.12
C GLU A 10 6.85 -3.20 7.71
N ILE A 11 5.61 -3.69 7.60
CA ILE A 11 4.89 -3.81 6.33
C ILE A 11 4.64 -2.42 5.74
N ARG A 12 4.13 -1.48 6.54
CA ARG A 12 3.88 -0.10 6.12
C ARG A 12 5.14 0.54 5.56
N ASN A 13 6.26 0.47 6.28
CA ASN A 13 7.55 1.03 5.83
C ASN A 13 8.03 0.43 4.51
N ARG A 14 7.87 -0.89 4.31
CA ARG A 14 8.27 -1.58 3.09
C ARG A 14 7.38 -1.28 1.91
N ILE A 15 6.09 -1.08 2.14
CA ILE A 15 5.13 -0.66 1.12
C ILE A 15 5.36 0.81 0.77
N SER A 16 5.68 1.64 1.75
CA SER A 16 5.95 3.07 1.59
C SER A 16 7.24 3.38 0.82
N HIS A 17 8.00 2.36 0.41
CA HIS A 17 9.13 2.56 -0.48
C HIS A 17 8.65 3.11 -1.83
N TYR A 18 9.26 4.21 -2.30
CA TYR A 18 8.81 5.03 -3.43
C TYR A 18 8.34 4.21 -4.65
N LEU A 19 9.10 3.20 -5.07
CA LEU A 19 8.76 2.32 -6.20
C LEU A 19 7.41 1.61 -6.06
N ARG A 20 7.07 1.16 -4.85
CA ARG A 20 5.83 0.43 -4.57
C ARG A 20 4.66 1.37 -4.41
N ILE A 21 4.85 2.49 -3.72
CA ILE A 21 3.84 3.54 -3.64
C ILE A 21 3.39 3.91 -5.05
N ASN A 22 4.31 4.16 -5.98
CA ASN A 22 3.92 4.62 -7.31
C ASN A 22 3.10 3.59 -8.09
N ARG A 23 3.47 2.31 -8.02
CA ARG A 23 2.68 1.25 -8.65
C ARG A 23 1.31 1.10 -7.99
N LEU A 24 1.23 1.23 -6.67
CA LEU A 24 -0.01 1.15 -5.90
C LEU A 24 -0.92 2.37 -6.11
N LEU A 25 -0.36 3.58 -6.25
CA LEU A 25 -1.09 4.82 -6.52
C LEU A 25 -1.71 4.84 -7.92
N ARG A 26 -1.20 4.04 -8.88
CA ARG A 26 -1.91 3.83 -10.16
C ARG A 26 -3.26 3.11 -9.99
N ASN A 27 -3.52 2.55 -8.81
CA ASN A 27 -4.80 1.96 -8.43
C ASN A 27 -5.24 2.47 -7.05
N ASP A 28 -5.80 3.68 -7.03
CA ASP A 28 -6.27 4.36 -5.81
C ASP A 28 -7.12 3.48 -4.90
N GLY A 29 -8.04 2.69 -5.49
CA GLY A 29 -8.90 1.79 -4.72
C GLY A 29 -8.12 0.70 -3.99
N LYS A 30 -7.06 0.17 -4.62
CA LYS A 30 -6.19 -0.82 -4.01
C LYS A 30 -5.31 -0.21 -2.93
N TRP A 31 -4.74 0.97 -3.18
CA TRP A 31 -3.96 1.70 -2.19
C TRP A 31 -4.80 2.02 -0.95
N ALA A 32 -6.00 2.59 -1.14
CA ALA A 32 -6.93 2.88 -0.05
C ALA A 32 -7.28 1.62 0.76
N ARG A 33 -7.47 0.48 0.08
CA ARG A 33 -7.73 -0.80 0.76
C ARG A 33 -6.57 -1.27 1.62
N ILE A 34 -5.32 -1.11 1.16
CA ILE A 34 -4.12 -1.45 1.94
C ILE A 34 -4.03 -0.56 3.18
N CYS A 35 -4.16 0.76 3.02
CA CYS A 35 -4.11 1.71 4.13
C CYS A 35 -5.21 1.41 5.16
N SER A 36 -6.46 1.31 4.69
CA SER A 36 -7.61 1.01 5.55
C SER A 36 -7.45 -0.31 6.29
N ALA A 37 -6.90 -1.34 5.64
CA ALA A 37 -6.64 -2.62 6.29
C ALA A 37 -5.56 -2.53 7.37
N LEU A 38 -4.44 -1.85 7.10
CA LEU A 38 -3.36 -1.65 8.08
C LEU A 38 -3.87 -0.86 9.31
N ASP A 39 -4.59 0.23 9.07
CA ASP A 39 -5.15 1.07 10.14
C ASP A 39 -6.17 0.28 10.97
N THR A 40 -7.05 -0.50 10.31
CA THR A 40 -8.01 -1.36 11.01
C THR A 40 -7.32 -2.42 11.88
N ILE A 41 -6.19 -2.99 11.43
CA ILE A 41 -5.41 -3.94 12.24
C ILE A 41 -4.86 -3.26 13.49
N GLU A 42 -4.37 -2.02 13.37
CA GLU A 42 -3.86 -1.23 14.50
C GLU A 42 -4.96 -0.82 15.48
N ASP A 43 -6.10 -0.33 14.98
CA ASP A 43 -7.24 0.08 15.80
C ASP A 43 -7.80 -1.10 16.61
N THR A 44 -7.92 -2.27 15.96
CA THR A 44 -8.39 -3.48 16.64
C THR A 44 -7.35 -4.03 17.60
N GLU A 45 -6.07 -3.87 17.31
CA GLU A 45 -4.97 -4.25 18.20
C GLU A 45 -4.98 -3.41 19.47
N GLU A 46 -5.20 -2.10 19.37
CA GLU A 46 -5.34 -1.21 20.53
C GLU A 46 -6.51 -1.64 21.44
N ALA A 47 -7.65 -2.02 20.84
CA ALA A 47 -8.79 -2.53 21.58
C ALA A 47 -8.49 -3.86 22.29
N ILE A 48 -7.78 -4.78 21.64
CA ILE A 48 -7.38 -6.08 22.23
C ILE A 48 -6.34 -5.86 23.34
N TYR A 49 -5.39 -4.96 23.14
CA TYR A 49 -4.41 -4.57 24.14
C TYR A 49 -5.10 -3.98 25.38
N TYR A 50 -6.00 -3.02 25.19
CA TYR A 50 -6.76 -2.41 26.28
C TYR A 50 -7.61 -3.45 27.01
N TYR A 51 -8.22 -4.39 26.26
CA TYR A 51 -8.89 -5.53 26.84
C TYR A 51 -7.93 -6.30 27.73
N ASN A 52 -6.75 -6.72 27.29
CA ASN A 52 -5.81 -7.51 28.09
C ASN A 52 -5.30 -6.76 29.34
N GLU A 53 -4.84 -5.52 29.21
CA GLU A 53 -4.17 -4.78 30.28
C GLU A 53 -5.11 -4.25 31.36
N ASN A 54 -6.34 -3.85 31.00
CA ASN A 54 -7.26 -3.29 31.99
C ASN A 54 -7.98 -4.41 32.74
N LEU A 55 -7.35 -4.84 33.83
CA LEU A 55 -7.80 -5.92 34.69
C LEU A 55 -8.86 -5.50 35.73
N SER A 56 -9.17 -4.20 35.83
CA SER A 56 -9.99 -3.63 36.89
C SER A 56 -11.47 -3.45 36.50
N VAL A 57 -12.03 -4.35 35.70
CA VAL A 57 -13.50 -4.44 35.62
C VAL A 57 -13.94 -5.03 36.95
N GLU A 58 -14.43 -4.18 37.85
CA GLU A 58 -14.91 -4.60 39.16
C GLU A 58 -15.91 -5.74 39.01
N LEU A 59 -15.75 -6.77 39.85
CA LEU A 59 -16.72 -7.86 39.98
C LEU A 59 -18.09 -7.24 40.31
N GLY A 60 -18.97 -7.14 39.32
CA GLY A 60 -20.34 -6.64 39.52
C GLY A 60 -20.89 -5.78 38.38
N ASP A 61 -20.04 -5.09 37.62
CA ASP A 61 -20.50 -4.34 36.44
C ASP A 61 -20.61 -5.25 35.23
N PHE A 62 -21.75 -5.95 35.16
CA PHE A 62 -22.06 -6.81 34.02
C PHE A 62 -22.16 -6.03 32.70
N GLY A 63 -22.58 -4.76 32.72
CA GLY A 63 -22.65 -3.95 31.51
C GLY A 63 -21.27 -3.77 30.88
N LEU A 64 -20.28 -3.42 31.73
CA LEU A 64 -18.89 -3.30 31.32
C LEU A 64 -18.29 -4.65 30.89
N LEU A 65 -18.63 -5.75 31.57
CA LEU A 65 -18.20 -7.10 31.16
C LEU A 65 -18.75 -7.50 29.78
N TYR A 66 -20.04 -7.25 29.52
CA TYR A 66 -20.63 -7.49 28.20
C TYR A 66 -19.93 -6.63 27.15
N LEU A 67 -19.77 -5.33 27.39
CA LEU A 67 -19.10 -4.44 26.44
C LEU A 67 -17.66 -4.89 26.15
N SER A 68 -16.93 -5.32 27.18
CA SER A 68 -15.54 -5.78 27.05
C SER A 68 -15.45 -7.08 26.24
N VAL A 69 -16.28 -8.08 26.56
CA VAL A 69 -16.30 -9.37 25.83
C VAL A 69 -16.80 -9.18 24.40
N TYR A 70 -17.82 -8.35 24.19
CA TYR A 70 -18.36 -8.04 22.86
C TYR A 70 -17.31 -7.30 22.04
N GLY A 71 -16.67 -6.30 22.63
CA GLY A 71 -15.60 -5.53 22.03
C GLY A 71 -14.45 -6.40 21.58
N VAL A 72 -13.88 -7.24 22.45
CA VAL A 72 -12.72 -8.06 22.07
C VAL A 72 -13.05 -9.10 21.00
N LEU A 73 -14.22 -9.76 21.08
CA LEU A 73 -14.62 -10.74 20.06
C LEU A 73 -14.91 -10.06 18.72
N GLN A 74 -15.47 -8.84 18.75
CA GLN A 74 -15.65 -8.02 17.55
C GLN A 74 -14.33 -7.57 16.96
N SER A 75 -13.39 -7.10 17.78
CA SER A 75 -12.06 -6.67 17.35
C SER A 75 -11.29 -7.82 16.71
N LEU A 76 -11.32 -9.01 17.30
CA LEU A 76 -10.69 -10.20 16.70
C LEU A 76 -11.26 -10.49 15.31
N PHE A 77 -12.60 -10.47 15.17
CA PHE A 77 -13.29 -10.70 13.90
C PHE A 77 -12.90 -9.66 12.82
N VAL A 78 -12.90 -8.38 13.18
CA VAL A 78 -12.57 -7.28 12.25
C VAL A 78 -11.09 -7.31 11.88
N GLN A 79 -10.20 -7.60 12.83
CA GLN A 79 -8.76 -7.73 12.57
C GLN A 79 -8.46 -8.85 11.57
N GLN A 80 -9.17 -9.98 11.64
CA GLN A 80 -9.05 -11.07 10.66
C GLN A 80 -9.48 -10.63 9.26
N ASP A 81 -10.61 -9.95 9.13
CA ASP A 81 -11.10 -9.47 7.83
C ASP A 81 -10.11 -8.45 7.23
N ALA A 82 -9.58 -7.53 8.04
CA ALA A 82 -8.55 -6.58 7.62
C ALA A 82 -7.26 -7.28 7.16
N ALA A 83 -6.75 -8.24 7.95
CA ALA A 83 -5.58 -9.03 7.58
C ALA A 83 -5.79 -9.83 6.28
N ARG A 84 -6.98 -10.41 6.08
CA ARG A 84 -7.34 -11.09 4.82
C ARG A 84 -7.35 -10.12 3.64
N HIS A 85 -7.98 -8.96 3.78
CA HIS A 85 -8.05 -7.97 2.69
C HIS A 85 -6.67 -7.38 2.35
N LEU A 86 -5.80 -7.23 3.34
CA LEU A 86 -4.39 -6.87 3.16
C LEU A 86 -3.65 -7.95 2.35
N CYS A 87 -3.79 -9.22 2.74
CA CYS A 87 -3.22 -10.36 2.04
C CYS A 87 -3.65 -10.41 0.57
N GLU A 88 -4.95 -10.28 0.30
CA GLU A 88 -5.49 -10.27 -1.06
C GLU A 88 -4.97 -9.08 -1.88
N ALA A 89 -4.80 -7.91 -1.25
CA ALA A 89 -4.35 -6.70 -1.94
C ALA A 89 -2.88 -6.87 -2.35
N LEU A 90 -2.05 -7.35 -1.44
CA LEU A 90 -0.63 -7.54 -1.69
C LEU A 90 -0.32 -8.77 -2.54
N SER A 91 -1.16 -9.81 -2.50
CA SER A 91 -0.98 -11.02 -3.32
C SER A 91 -0.86 -10.69 -4.80
N SER A 92 -1.74 -9.80 -5.28
CA SER A 92 -1.72 -9.37 -6.68
C SER A 92 -0.54 -8.45 -7.02
N GLU A 93 0.08 -7.78 -6.04
CA GLU A 93 1.31 -7.02 -6.28
C GLU A 93 2.55 -7.90 -6.33
N LEU A 94 2.64 -8.83 -5.39
CA LEU A 94 3.83 -9.64 -5.17
C LEU A 94 3.86 -10.89 -6.08
N ASN A 95 2.76 -11.14 -6.80
CA ASN A 95 2.52 -12.39 -7.56
C ASN A 95 2.67 -13.63 -6.66
N GLU A 96 2.32 -13.46 -5.39
CA GLU A 96 2.38 -14.47 -4.35
C GLU A 96 0.96 -14.71 -3.85
N LYS A 97 0.63 -15.95 -3.52
CA LYS A 97 -0.65 -16.23 -2.87
C LYS A 97 -0.44 -16.21 -1.36
N TYR A 98 -0.84 -15.12 -0.73
CA TYR A 98 -1.08 -15.11 0.71
C TYR A 98 -2.41 -15.81 0.95
N GLU A 99 -2.34 -17.13 1.14
CA GLU A 99 -3.49 -17.83 1.68
C GLU A 99 -3.61 -17.46 3.15
N PHE A 100 -4.57 -16.60 3.45
CA PHE A 100 -5.21 -16.59 4.76
C PHE A 100 -5.96 -17.93 4.86
N LYS A 101 -5.19 -19.01 5.10
CA LYS A 101 -5.73 -20.37 5.12
C LYS A 101 -6.92 -20.35 6.08
N LYS A 102 -7.93 -21.18 5.79
CA LYS A 102 -8.96 -21.54 6.77
C LYS A 102 -8.29 -22.30 7.91
N GLU A 103 -7.54 -21.59 8.73
CA GLU A 103 -7.06 -22.11 9.97
C GLU A 103 -8.28 -22.33 10.84
N GLN A 104 -8.46 -23.58 11.27
CA GLN A 104 -9.61 -23.98 12.08
C GLN A 104 -9.77 -23.07 13.30
N ASN A 105 -8.66 -22.55 13.82
CA ASN A 105 -8.64 -21.61 14.94
C ASN A 105 -9.30 -20.27 14.60
N LEU A 106 -9.00 -19.67 13.44
CA LEU A 106 -9.60 -18.40 13.05
C LEU A 106 -11.09 -18.54 12.72
N GLU A 107 -11.46 -19.61 12.00
CA GLU A 107 -12.88 -19.90 11.75
C GLU A 107 -13.65 -20.14 13.04
N ARG A 108 -13.05 -20.83 14.02
CA ARG A 108 -13.64 -21.00 15.35
C ARG A 108 -13.90 -19.66 16.03
N ILE A 109 -13.01 -18.68 15.90
CA ILE A 109 -13.23 -17.33 16.45
C ILE A 109 -14.45 -16.68 15.80
N ARG A 110 -14.58 -16.79 14.47
CA ARG A 110 -15.72 -16.24 13.72
C ARG A 110 -17.03 -16.92 14.13
N THR A 111 -17.03 -18.24 14.25
CA THR A 111 -18.19 -19.01 14.74
C THR A 111 -18.59 -18.56 16.14
N ILE A 112 -17.65 -18.51 17.08
CA ILE A 112 -17.93 -18.09 18.46
C ILE A 112 -18.48 -16.66 18.48
N ARG A 113 -17.88 -15.71 17.76
CA ARG A 113 -18.38 -14.33 17.69
C ARG A 113 -19.80 -14.29 17.11
N ASN A 114 -20.06 -14.99 16.02
CA ASN A 114 -21.38 -14.99 15.38
C ASN A 114 -22.45 -15.65 16.26
N GLU A 115 -22.11 -16.73 16.97
CA GLU A 115 -23.01 -17.36 17.93
C GLU A 115 -23.25 -16.46 19.14
N THR A 116 -22.20 -15.93 19.77
CA THR A 116 -22.31 -15.19 21.04
C THR A 116 -22.73 -13.74 20.88
N ILE A 117 -22.02 -12.98 20.04
CA ILE A 117 -22.23 -11.54 19.86
C ILE A 117 -23.31 -11.25 18.83
N GLY A 118 -23.40 -12.08 17.78
CA GLY A 118 -24.54 -12.06 16.87
C GLY A 118 -25.85 -12.44 17.56
N HIS A 119 -25.75 -13.14 18.69
CA HIS A 119 -26.82 -13.48 19.63
C HIS A 119 -28.14 -13.85 18.93
N PRO A 120 -28.13 -14.83 18.01
CA PRO A 120 -29.31 -15.17 17.22
C PRO A 120 -30.46 -15.54 18.16
N THR A 121 -31.57 -14.82 17.99
CA THR A 121 -32.85 -15.06 18.66
C THR A 121 -33.88 -15.70 17.71
N LYS A 122 -33.45 -16.02 16.48
CA LYS A 122 -34.23 -16.68 15.44
C LYS A 122 -33.30 -17.47 14.51
N GLY A 123 -33.82 -18.53 13.89
CA GLY A 123 -33.09 -19.34 12.92
C GLY A 123 -32.80 -20.75 13.42
N PRO A 124 -31.71 -21.40 12.95
CA PRO A 124 -31.43 -22.80 13.26
C PRO A 124 -31.00 -23.02 14.71
N TYR A 125 -30.55 -21.97 15.40
CA TYR A 125 -30.15 -22.01 16.81
C TYR A 125 -30.48 -20.69 17.52
N PHE A 126 -30.71 -20.77 18.83
CA PHE A 126 -30.87 -19.63 19.73
C PHE A 126 -29.74 -19.63 20.75
N ILE A 127 -29.20 -18.45 21.08
CA ILE A 127 -28.05 -18.34 21.96
C ILE A 127 -28.43 -17.61 23.23
N GLN A 128 -27.94 -18.11 24.37
CA GLN A 128 -28.06 -17.48 25.67
C GLN A 128 -26.69 -17.49 26.36
N ILE A 129 -26.19 -16.32 26.75
CA ILE A 129 -24.95 -16.20 27.53
C ILE A 129 -25.26 -16.41 29.02
N ASP A 130 -24.49 -17.27 29.68
CA ASP A 130 -24.62 -17.56 31.12
C ASP A 130 -23.98 -16.44 31.94
N ARG A 131 -24.78 -15.44 32.33
CA ARG A 131 -24.31 -14.25 33.06
C ARG A 131 -23.58 -14.58 34.37
N THR A 132 -23.93 -15.68 35.05
CA THR A 132 -23.30 -16.11 36.30
C THR A 132 -21.83 -16.46 36.16
N ASP A 133 -21.41 -16.87 34.96
CA ASP A 133 -20.03 -17.25 34.65
C ASP A 133 -19.30 -16.21 33.79
N LEU A 134 -19.95 -15.07 33.51
CA LEU A 134 -19.38 -14.03 32.67
C LEU A 134 -18.23 -13.35 33.40
N CYS A 135 -17.01 -13.60 32.92
CA CYS A 135 -15.86 -12.80 33.27
C CYS A 135 -14.99 -12.58 32.03
N LYS A 136 -14.00 -11.70 32.17
CA LYS A 136 -13.02 -11.42 31.13
C LYS A 136 -12.24 -12.68 30.69
N LYS A 137 -11.93 -13.60 31.61
CA LYS A 137 -11.11 -14.77 31.27
C LYS A 137 -11.89 -15.84 30.52
N SER A 138 -13.16 -16.00 30.85
CA SER A 138 -14.03 -16.98 30.21
C SER A 138 -15.49 -16.71 30.50
N PHE A 139 -16.35 -17.28 29.67
CA PHE A 139 -17.78 -17.35 29.92
C PHE A 139 -18.36 -18.61 29.28
N TYR A 140 -19.60 -18.94 29.65
CA TYR A 140 -20.36 -20.00 29.01
C TYR A 140 -21.52 -19.41 28.21
N TYR A 141 -21.91 -20.09 27.16
CA TYR A 141 -23.18 -19.87 26.50
C TYR A 141 -23.86 -21.20 26.20
N THR A 142 -25.18 -21.15 26.12
CA THR A 142 -26.01 -22.27 25.75
C THR A 142 -26.60 -22.01 24.37
N SER A 143 -26.37 -22.96 23.45
CA SER A 143 -27.06 -23.06 22.17
C SER A 143 -28.28 -23.93 22.32
N TRP A 144 -29.41 -23.47 21.79
CA TRP A 144 -30.68 -24.17 21.76
C TRP A 144 -31.08 -24.41 20.31
N ASP A 145 -31.51 -25.61 19.96
CA ASP A 145 -32.17 -25.85 18.67
C ASP A 145 -33.71 -25.65 18.78
N PRO A 146 -34.44 -25.54 17.65
CA PRO A 146 -35.90 -25.45 17.65
C PRO A 146 -36.63 -26.66 18.25
N LYS A 147 -35.92 -27.79 18.46
CA LYS A 147 -36.47 -29.01 19.06
C LYS A 147 -36.24 -29.06 20.58
N GLY A 148 -35.56 -28.06 21.16
CA GLY A 148 -35.27 -27.96 22.58
C GLY A 148 -33.99 -28.68 23.02
N HIS A 149 -33.18 -29.22 22.11
CA HIS A 149 -31.84 -29.70 22.47
C HIS A 149 -30.95 -28.52 22.82
N ARG A 150 -30.11 -28.71 23.84
CA ARG A 150 -29.17 -27.69 24.29
C ARG A 150 -27.74 -28.20 24.35
N GLU A 151 -26.82 -27.34 23.96
CA GLU A 151 -25.39 -27.55 24.09
C GLU A 151 -24.78 -26.37 24.85
N ARG A 152 -24.04 -26.66 25.91
CA ARG A 152 -23.34 -25.65 26.70
C ARG A 152 -21.88 -25.61 26.27
N LYS A 153 -21.40 -24.45 25.84
CA LYS A 153 -20.05 -24.24 25.30
C LYS A 153 -19.31 -23.21 26.14
N ARG A 154 -18.01 -23.44 26.34
CA ARG A 154 -17.11 -22.51 27.04
C ARG A 154 -16.31 -21.68 26.04
N VAL A 155 -16.19 -20.39 26.30
CA VAL A 155 -15.38 -19.44 25.53
C VAL A 155 -14.29 -18.89 26.42
N GLU A 156 -13.08 -18.80 25.87
CA GLU A 156 -11.89 -18.27 26.54
C GLU A 156 -11.25 -17.23 25.63
N PRO A 157 -11.66 -15.94 25.73
CA PRO A 157 -11.10 -14.89 24.89
C PRO A 157 -9.57 -14.81 24.89
N PRO A 158 -8.85 -15.00 26.03
CA PRO A 158 -7.39 -15.04 26.01
C PRO A 158 -6.79 -16.09 25.05
N ASN A 159 -7.30 -17.33 25.08
CA ASN A 159 -6.83 -18.39 24.20
C ASN A 159 -7.09 -18.09 22.72
N MET A 160 -8.18 -17.36 22.43
CA MET A 160 -8.54 -16.92 21.09
C MET A 160 -7.60 -15.82 20.59
N ILE A 161 -7.24 -14.87 21.46
CA ILE A 161 -6.25 -13.83 21.19
C ILE A 161 -4.90 -14.47 20.87
N ASP A 162 -4.42 -15.39 21.71
CA ASP A 162 -3.13 -16.07 21.51
C ASP A 162 -3.10 -16.85 20.18
N SER A 163 -4.18 -17.57 19.89
CA SER A 163 -4.31 -18.32 18.63
C SER A 163 -4.28 -17.38 17.42
N GLN A 164 -5.00 -16.26 17.48
CA GLN A 164 -5.00 -15.27 16.41
C GLN A 164 -3.63 -14.61 16.23
N TYR A 165 -2.97 -14.22 17.31
CA TYR A 165 -1.64 -13.64 17.26
C TYR A 165 -0.64 -14.60 16.63
N SER A 166 -0.64 -15.88 17.00
CA SER A 166 0.22 -16.88 16.36
C SER A 166 0.02 -16.93 14.85
N THR A 167 -1.24 -16.98 14.39
CA THR A 167 -1.55 -17.05 12.95
C THR A 167 -1.17 -15.77 12.22
N LEU A 168 -1.59 -14.60 12.72
CA LEU A 168 -1.31 -13.32 12.07
C LEU A 168 0.19 -13.00 12.04
N ASN A 169 0.93 -13.33 13.11
CA ASN A 169 2.36 -13.16 13.14
C ASN A 169 3.07 -13.96 12.03
N SER A 170 2.69 -15.23 11.85
CA SER A 170 3.24 -16.09 10.80
C SER A 170 2.95 -15.54 9.40
N ILE A 171 1.72 -15.06 9.16
CA ILE A 171 1.32 -14.46 7.88
C ILE A 171 2.15 -13.20 7.61
N PHE A 172 2.28 -12.32 8.61
CA PHE A 172 3.01 -11.06 8.45
C PHE A 172 4.53 -11.27 8.32
N ASP A 173 5.11 -12.27 8.98
CA ASP A 173 6.51 -12.64 8.79
C ASP A 173 6.78 -13.04 7.35
N LYS A 174 5.92 -13.91 6.79
CA LYS A 174 6.03 -14.30 5.38
C LYS A 174 5.90 -13.09 4.45
N MET A 175 4.92 -12.23 4.70
CA MET A 175 4.69 -11.02 3.91
C MET A 175 5.90 -10.08 3.93
N ILE A 176 6.52 -9.90 5.10
CA ILE A 176 7.73 -9.09 5.26
C ILE A 176 8.89 -9.69 4.46
N LEU A 177 9.11 -11.00 4.55
CA LEU A 177 10.17 -11.70 3.80
C LEU A 177 9.99 -11.56 2.28
N ASP A 178 8.77 -11.74 1.79
CA ASP A 178 8.46 -11.61 0.36
C ASP A 178 8.64 -10.16 -0.13
N LEU A 179 8.25 -9.18 0.69
CA LEU A 179 8.54 -7.78 0.42
C LEU A 179 10.05 -7.53 0.37
N ASP A 180 10.85 -8.06 1.28
CA ASP A 180 12.30 -7.88 1.23
C ASP A 180 12.92 -8.54 -0.01
N GLN A 181 12.48 -9.76 -0.34
CA GLN A 181 12.92 -10.49 -1.52
C GLN A 181 12.60 -9.74 -2.82
N LYS A 182 11.39 -9.18 -2.95
CA LYS A 182 11.03 -8.36 -4.13
C LYS A 182 11.86 -7.10 -4.26
N GLN A 183 12.21 -6.47 -3.13
CA GLN A 183 13.07 -5.29 -3.16
C GLN A 183 14.49 -5.66 -3.60
N LYS A 184 15.00 -6.80 -3.14
CA LYS A 184 16.30 -7.34 -3.56
C LYS A 184 16.31 -7.66 -5.05
N GLU A 185 15.30 -8.37 -5.56
CA GLU A 185 15.14 -8.68 -6.99
C GLU A 185 15.14 -7.41 -7.85
N TYR A 186 14.47 -6.36 -7.39
CA TYR A 186 14.49 -5.06 -8.08
C TYR A 186 15.90 -4.46 -8.11
N LYS A 187 16.58 -4.41 -6.95
CA LYS A 187 17.96 -3.87 -6.86
C LYS A 187 18.91 -4.66 -7.75
N ASP A 188 18.84 -5.99 -7.74
CA ASP A 188 19.68 -6.87 -8.54
C ASP A 188 19.45 -6.67 -10.05
N ARG A 189 18.19 -6.43 -10.46
CA ARG A 189 17.84 -6.16 -11.86
C ARG A 189 18.50 -4.90 -12.42
N PHE A 190 18.69 -3.87 -11.59
CA PHE A 190 19.18 -2.56 -12.02
C PHE A 190 20.57 -2.20 -11.45
N LYS A 191 21.26 -3.16 -10.81
CA LYS A 191 22.54 -2.92 -10.12
C LYS A 191 23.64 -2.41 -11.06
N ASP A 192 23.63 -2.86 -12.32
CA ASP A 192 24.67 -2.57 -13.31
C ASP A 192 24.31 -1.33 -14.16
N THR A 193 23.20 -0.64 -13.86
CA THR A 193 22.72 0.49 -14.66
C THR A 193 22.17 1.57 -13.75
N MET A 194 23.08 2.37 -13.20
CA MET A 194 22.72 3.50 -12.35
C MET A 194 22.09 4.63 -13.17
N LEU A 195 20.91 5.11 -12.74
CA LEU A 195 20.26 6.26 -13.36
C LEU A 195 21.18 7.49 -13.40
N ALA A 196 21.97 7.71 -12.35
CA ALA A 196 22.94 8.80 -12.30
C ALA A 196 24.02 8.67 -13.39
N GLU A 197 24.43 7.45 -13.73
CA GLU A 197 25.40 7.23 -14.80
C GLU A 197 24.78 7.50 -16.17
N ILE A 198 23.54 7.05 -16.43
CA ILE A 198 22.81 7.37 -17.67
C ILE A 198 22.72 8.90 -17.84
N VAL A 199 22.29 9.62 -16.81
CA VAL A 199 22.18 11.08 -16.87
C VAL A 199 23.55 11.72 -17.13
N LYS A 200 24.60 11.26 -16.43
CA LYS A 200 25.94 11.83 -16.54
C LYS A 200 26.61 11.55 -17.88
N SER A 201 26.47 10.34 -18.42
CA SER A 201 27.15 9.92 -19.65
C SER A 201 26.36 10.28 -20.91
N GLU A 202 25.02 10.25 -20.84
CA GLU A 202 24.19 10.37 -22.03
C GLU A 202 23.50 11.72 -22.19
N LEU A 203 23.17 12.43 -21.10
CA LEU A 203 22.42 13.69 -21.15
C LEU A 203 23.28 14.90 -20.81
N TYR A 204 24.07 14.83 -19.74
CA TYR A 204 24.90 15.94 -19.25
C TYR A 204 25.86 16.53 -20.31
N PRO A 205 26.53 15.74 -21.18
CA PRO A 205 27.46 16.27 -22.17
C PRO A 205 26.80 17.19 -23.22
N TRP A 206 25.48 17.09 -23.40
CA TRP A 206 24.76 17.86 -24.41
C TRP A 206 24.31 19.24 -23.93
N PHE A 207 24.17 19.46 -22.61
CA PHE A 207 23.78 20.78 -22.10
C PHE A 207 24.79 21.89 -22.44
N PRO A 208 26.12 21.69 -22.29
CA PRO A 208 27.10 22.66 -22.76
C PRO A 208 27.04 22.89 -24.28
N GLN A 209 26.81 21.83 -25.07
CA GLN A 209 26.70 21.94 -26.52
C GLN A 209 25.50 22.78 -26.94
N LEU A 210 24.35 22.58 -26.26
CA LEU A 210 23.14 23.37 -26.47
C LEU A 210 23.39 24.85 -26.13
N TYR A 211 24.07 25.14 -25.01
CA TYR A 211 24.45 26.50 -24.64
C TYR A 211 25.36 27.16 -25.69
N THR A 212 26.32 26.43 -26.26
CA THR A 212 27.21 26.96 -27.30
C THR A 212 26.54 27.14 -28.65
N ALA A 213 25.54 26.32 -28.97
CA ALA A 213 24.87 26.36 -30.27
C ALA A 213 23.88 27.52 -30.39
N ILE A 214 23.27 27.96 -29.27
CA ILE A 214 22.25 29.04 -29.26
C ILE A 214 22.78 30.37 -29.84
N PRO A 215 23.96 30.91 -29.43
CA PRO A 215 24.48 32.16 -29.99
C PRO A 215 24.93 32.05 -31.45
N SER A 216 25.45 30.89 -31.87
CA SER A 216 25.86 30.64 -33.25
C SER A 216 24.66 30.68 -34.19
N ALA A 217 23.57 29.99 -33.85
CA ALA A 217 22.37 29.97 -34.67
C ALA A 217 21.68 31.35 -34.83
N LYS A 218 21.80 32.24 -33.85
CA LYS A 218 21.24 33.60 -33.91
C LYS A 218 22.02 34.56 -34.82
N ASN A 219 23.29 34.27 -35.09
CA ASN A 219 24.19 35.13 -35.88
C ASN A 219 24.59 34.49 -37.22
N ALA A 220 24.02 33.33 -37.55
CA ALA A 220 24.40 32.53 -38.71
C ALA A 220 23.64 32.94 -39.98
N ASP A 221 24.37 33.49 -40.95
CA ASP A 221 23.94 33.59 -42.35
C ASP A 221 24.09 32.23 -43.10
N ALA A 222 24.63 31.20 -42.45
CA ALA A 222 25.02 29.93 -43.08
C ALA A 222 24.17 28.73 -42.63
N ASP A 223 23.61 28.00 -43.60
CA ASP A 223 22.85 26.75 -43.43
C ASP A 223 23.57 25.70 -42.56
N HIS A 224 24.91 25.71 -42.56
CA HIS A 224 25.72 24.79 -41.78
C HIS A 224 25.54 24.97 -40.26
N GLU A 225 25.54 26.20 -39.76
CA GLU A 225 25.40 26.47 -38.32
C GLU A 225 23.98 26.23 -37.83
N ARG A 226 22.97 26.54 -38.66
CA ARG A 226 21.56 26.20 -38.40
C ARG A 226 21.35 24.67 -38.34
N SER A 227 22.02 23.93 -39.23
CA SER A 227 21.98 22.46 -39.24
C SER A 227 22.64 21.86 -38.01
N GLN A 228 23.79 22.39 -37.58
CA GLN A 228 24.47 21.95 -36.34
C GLN A 228 23.62 22.22 -35.09
N PHE A 229 22.98 23.39 -35.02
CA PHE A 229 22.05 23.72 -33.94
C PHE A 229 20.88 22.73 -33.88
N ARG A 230 20.25 22.45 -35.03
CA ARG A 230 19.16 21.49 -35.14
C ARG A 230 19.55 20.11 -34.60
N ILE A 231 20.71 19.60 -35.03
CA ILE A 231 21.24 18.30 -34.58
C ILE A 231 21.39 18.26 -33.05
N VAL A 232 21.90 19.32 -32.43
CA VAL A 232 22.09 19.36 -30.97
C VAL A 232 20.76 19.37 -30.23
N VAL A 233 19.78 20.16 -30.68
CA VAL A 233 18.44 20.21 -30.06
C VAL A 233 17.73 18.86 -30.19
N GLU A 234 17.70 18.28 -31.40
CA GLU A 234 17.11 16.97 -31.65
C GLU A 234 17.78 15.86 -30.81
N SER A 235 19.12 15.89 -30.70
CA SER A 235 19.87 14.94 -29.88
C SER A 235 19.52 15.03 -28.40
N VAL A 236 19.36 16.25 -27.85
CA VAL A 236 18.92 16.43 -26.46
C VAL A 236 17.52 15.87 -26.25
N LEU A 237 16.58 16.18 -27.17
CA LEU A 237 15.21 15.68 -27.11
C LEU A 237 15.15 14.15 -27.14
N ASP A 238 15.91 13.52 -28.02
CA ASP A 238 15.99 12.07 -28.13
C ASP A 238 16.60 11.43 -26.87
N LYS A 239 17.62 12.06 -26.27
CA LYS A 239 18.19 11.60 -25.01
C LYS A 239 17.22 11.72 -23.84
N VAL A 240 16.43 12.78 -23.76
CA VAL A 240 15.36 12.91 -22.76
C VAL A 240 14.28 11.85 -22.99
N LYS A 241 13.86 11.58 -24.23
CA LYS A 241 12.92 10.49 -24.53
C LYS A 241 13.47 9.12 -24.10
N SER A 242 14.74 8.84 -24.40
CA SER A 242 15.39 7.60 -23.99
C SER A 242 15.47 7.45 -22.46
N LEU A 243 15.75 8.54 -21.74
CA LEU A 243 15.69 8.55 -20.27
C LEU A 243 14.28 8.23 -19.76
N GLY A 244 13.24 8.76 -20.41
CA GLY A 244 11.84 8.43 -20.09
C GLY A 244 11.54 6.94 -20.19
N VAL A 245 12.00 6.28 -21.25
CA VAL A 245 11.87 4.81 -21.42
C VAL A 245 12.59 4.06 -20.29
N GLU A 246 13.78 4.51 -19.89
CA GLU A 246 14.51 3.90 -18.78
C GLU A 246 13.85 4.11 -17.41
N LEU A 247 13.19 5.26 -17.20
CA LEU A 247 12.39 5.53 -16.01
C LEU A 247 11.10 4.70 -15.99
N GLU A 248 10.44 4.53 -17.13
CA GLU A 248 9.27 3.65 -17.30
C GLU A 248 9.59 2.19 -16.95
N LYS A 249 10.68 1.65 -17.50
CA LYS A 249 11.16 0.28 -17.19
C LYS A 249 11.40 0.06 -15.70
N ARG A 250 11.75 1.13 -14.98
CA ARG A 250 12.03 1.13 -13.53
C ARG A 250 10.80 1.41 -12.68
N GLU A 251 9.63 1.60 -13.29
CA GLU A 251 8.38 1.99 -12.62
C GLU A 251 8.54 3.30 -11.82
N PHE A 252 9.42 4.20 -12.28
CA PHE A 252 9.63 5.50 -11.67
C PHE A 252 8.40 6.41 -11.89
N PRO A 253 8.04 7.31 -10.95
CA PRO A 253 6.94 8.22 -11.15
C PRO A 253 7.33 9.22 -12.24
N LEU A 254 6.47 9.34 -13.26
CA LEU A 254 6.79 10.14 -14.43
C LEU A 254 6.12 11.50 -14.42
N ASP A 255 5.24 11.84 -13.48
CA ASP A 255 4.45 13.09 -13.59
C ASP A 255 5.35 14.33 -13.67
N GLY A 256 6.30 14.48 -12.73
CA GLY A 256 7.28 15.57 -12.79
C GLY A 256 8.29 15.43 -13.94
N PHE A 257 8.58 14.20 -14.38
CA PHE A 257 9.46 13.97 -15.52
C PHE A 257 8.78 14.33 -16.85
N ASN A 258 7.49 14.03 -16.99
CA ASN A 258 6.65 14.32 -18.14
C ASN A 258 6.43 15.82 -18.24
N GLU A 259 6.20 16.51 -17.12
CA GLU A 259 6.15 17.97 -17.10
C GLU A 259 7.48 18.57 -17.59
N PHE A 260 8.62 18.11 -17.05
CA PHE A 260 9.94 18.53 -17.51
C PHE A 260 10.15 18.24 -19.00
N LYS A 261 9.82 17.03 -19.46
CA LYS A 261 9.93 16.60 -20.85
C LYS A 261 9.08 17.49 -21.77
N ASN A 262 7.82 17.74 -21.43
CA ASN A 262 6.90 18.57 -22.22
C ASN A 262 7.42 20.01 -22.34
N ARG A 263 7.93 20.58 -21.23
CA ARG A 263 8.54 21.93 -21.25
C ARG A 263 9.78 21.97 -22.14
N LEU A 264 10.58 20.91 -22.11
CA LEU A 264 11.80 20.81 -22.89
C LEU A 264 11.52 20.56 -24.39
N GLU A 265 10.49 19.76 -24.71
CA GLU A 265 9.96 19.57 -26.07
C GLU A 265 9.44 20.91 -26.63
N TYR A 266 8.59 21.62 -25.89
CA TYR A 266 8.11 22.96 -26.28
C TYR A 266 9.25 23.96 -26.51
N ALA A 267 10.23 24.00 -25.61
CA ALA A 267 11.39 24.87 -25.76
C ALA A 267 12.23 24.48 -27.01
N GLY A 268 12.42 23.19 -27.26
CA GLY A 268 13.11 22.68 -28.44
C GLY A 268 12.39 23.05 -29.75
N GLU A 269 11.08 22.85 -29.82
CA GLU A 269 10.25 23.22 -30.97
C GLU A 269 10.28 24.74 -31.22
N SER A 270 10.18 25.54 -30.17
CA SER A 270 10.28 27.00 -30.25
C SER A 270 11.64 27.42 -30.82
N LEU A 271 12.73 26.85 -30.31
CA LEU A 271 14.08 27.13 -30.79
C LEU A 271 14.28 26.73 -32.25
N LEU A 272 13.77 25.58 -32.67
CA LEU A 272 13.81 25.14 -34.08
C LEU A 272 12.98 26.05 -34.99
N GLY A 273 11.82 26.52 -34.51
CA GLY A 273 10.96 27.46 -35.23
C GLY A 273 11.61 28.83 -35.45
N MET A 274 12.38 29.33 -34.48
CA MET A 274 13.11 30.60 -34.60
C MET A 274 14.20 30.60 -35.68
N ILE A 275 14.64 29.43 -36.14
CA ILE A 275 15.77 29.26 -37.09
C ILE A 275 15.29 28.75 -38.45
N SER A 276 14.02 28.37 -38.55
CA SER A 276 13.38 27.96 -39.79
C SER A 276 12.81 29.19 -40.52
N ASP A 277 13.05 29.34 -41.82
CA ASP A 277 12.53 30.48 -42.61
C ASP A 277 11.00 30.41 -42.86
N GLU A 278 10.28 29.54 -42.15
CA GLU A 278 8.82 29.46 -42.23
C GLU A 278 8.18 30.35 -41.15
N PRO A 279 7.23 31.23 -41.52
CA PRO A 279 6.56 32.10 -40.55
C PRO A 279 5.76 31.24 -39.55
N SER A 280 6.12 31.36 -38.28
CA SER A 280 5.48 30.64 -37.17
C SER A 280 3.97 30.90 -37.14
N SER A 281 3.17 29.90 -37.48
CA SER A 281 1.72 29.90 -37.34
C SER A 281 1.29 29.09 -36.11
N SER A 282 1.82 29.41 -34.93
CA SER A 282 1.16 29.01 -33.68
C SER A 282 1.64 29.85 -32.50
N SER A 283 0.96 30.95 -32.27
CA SER A 283 0.86 31.58 -30.96
C SER A 283 -0.03 30.69 -30.08
N ASN A 284 0.55 29.70 -29.40
CA ASN A 284 -0.03 29.17 -28.18
C ASN A 284 0.76 29.78 -27.02
N GLU A 285 0.28 30.94 -26.56
CA GLU A 285 0.65 31.52 -25.27
C GLU A 285 0.25 30.52 -24.18
N LEU A 286 1.24 29.91 -23.53
CA LEU A 286 1.08 29.36 -22.20
C LEU A 286 1.29 30.52 -21.23
N ASP A 287 0.19 31.10 -20.75
CA ASP A 287 0.19 32.01 -19.61
C ASP A 287 0.79 31.29 -18.40
N ILE A 288 2.02 31.68 -18.03
CA ILE A 288 2.63 31.32 -16.77
C ILE A 288 2.38 32.49 -15.81
N GLU A 289 1.33 32.38 -15.00
CA GLU A 289 1.21 33.20 -13.78
C GLU A 289 2.28 32.74 -12.76
N ILE A 290 3.05 33.71 -12.25
CA ILE A 290 4.06 33.58 -11.18
C ILE A 290 3.39 33.56 -9.82
#